data_AF-F5XPM8-F1
#
_entry.id   AF-F5XPM8-F1
#
_cell.length_a   1.000
_cell.length_b   1.000
_cell.length_c   1.000
_cell.angle_alpha   90.00
_cell.angle_beta   90.00
_cell.angle_gamma   90.00
#
_symmetry.space_group_name_H-M   'P 1'
#
loop_
_entity.id
_entity.type
_entity.pdbx_description
1 polymer ?
#
loop_
_entity_poly.entity_id
_entity_poly.type
_entity_poly.pdbx_seq_one_letter_code
_entity_poly.pdbx_strand_id
1 'polypeptide(L)'
;MRVAIIGSGPVGMTAAMLLGRQGHSTVLIDRDPGPTDSGGWERVGVMQFQLPHGFRPQCRSLLGERLPDVLDAVIAAGATAPDGSADRSPGGSLDAPLLVRRSVFERALWEAASTEPAVTRVTGHADAVEVRGGRTVGVVVDSTLIPAELVIDAAGRKAHLSREYRPPVRRVDCGMAYAARQYRLLPGAEPGPRNGGPAFITQHRGFATLVFEHDAGTFTVLFIRPSTDKTLALLRHAEVFEAACRSVAGVADWTDPRRSEPIDVVRAGAGLTNEYGGQPIGVTGLVAIGDALCVTNPQGARGIPLGLRAAAALADLVDDGDGAGPMDLAERLDAWADAQLLPWFRDHVEWDAATLQLWSGQRVVADGPIGPEALVAAAQQQHPEWLPTLQRYFGMTVTPDVLDPFRAEVRAMVRSGWQPPALTGPSNECLTRDELVATITRTQLLTRTQLNAETPVSA
;
A
#
# COMPACT_ATOMS: atom_id res chain seq x y z
N MET A 1 19.11 24.59 5.36
CA MET A 1 19.12 24.00 6.72
C MET A 1 19.69 22.58 6.68
N ARG A 2 20.04 22.01 7.85
CA ARG A 2 20.36 20.58 8.01
C ARG A 2 19.12 19.80 8.41
N VAL A 3 18.79 18.77 7.63
CA VAL A 3 17.62 17.91 7.84
C VAL A 3 18.09 16.48 8.07
N ALA A 4 17.58 15.81 9.11
CA ALA A 4 17.77 14.38 9.29
C ALA A 4 16.44 13.65 9.07
N ILE A 5 16.46 12.59 8.27
CA ILE A 5 15.27 11.81 7.90
C ILE A 5 15.48 10.38 8.38
N ILE A 6 14.61 9.92 9.27
CA ILE A 6 14.67 8.57 9.83
C ILE A 6 13.78 7.67 8.98
N GLY A 7 14.36 6.71 8.29
CA GLY A 7 13.69 5.76 7.39
C GLY A 7 13.96 6.06 5.91
N SER A 8 14.56 5.09 5.22
CA SER A 8 14.86 5.13 3.78
C SER A 8 13.83 4.40 2.93
N GLY A 9 12.56 4.37 3.35
CA GLY A 9 11.48 3.89 2.48
C GLY A 9 11.17 4.87 1.35
N PRO A 10 10.19 4.58 0.47
CA PRO A 10 9.80 5.45 -0.63
C PRO A 10 9.55 6.90 -0.19
N VAL A 11 8.83 7.08 0.92
CA VAL A 11 8.47 8.39 1.46
C VAL A 11 9.70 9.17 1.92
N GLY A 12 10.59 8.54 2.69
CA GLY A 12 11.79 9.20 3.20
C GLY A 12 12.80 9.54 2.11
N MET A 13 12.99 8.65 1.13
CA MET A 13 13.86 8.91 -0.03
C MET A 13 13.32 10.05 -0.90
N THR A 14 12.00 10.07 -1.16
CA THR A 14 11.37 11.18 -1.88
C THR A 14 11.51 12.49 -1.12
N ALA A 15 11.25 12.52 0.20
CA ALA A 15 11.45 13.73 1.01
C ALA A 15 12.90 14.22 0.98
N ALA A 16 13.88 13.31 1.09
CA ALA A 16 15.30 13.64 1.03
C ALA A 16 15.68 14.32 -0.30
N MET A 17 15.25 13.75 -1.43
CA MET A 17 15.55 14.30 -2.75
C MET A 17 14.85 15.65 -2.98
N LEU A 18 13.59 15.80 -2.58
CA LEU A 18 12.86 17.07 -2.72
C LEU A 18 13.51 18.20 -1.91
N LEU A 19 13.79 17.97 -0.63
CA LEU A 19 14.44 18.95 0.25
C LEU A 19 15.88 19.21 -0.19
N GLY A 20 16.58 18.18 -0.67
CA GLY A 20 17.93 18.29 -1.23
C GLY A 20 17.97 19.24 -2.43
N ARG A 21 17.00 19.11 -3.35
CA ARG A 21 16.87 19.97 -4.54
C ARG A 21 16.44 21.40 -4.23
N GLN A 22 15.82 21.63 -3.07
CA GLN A 22 15.58 22.96 -2.51
C GLN A 22 16.85 23.56 -1.84
N GLY A 23 17.99 22.88 -1.91
CA GLY A 23 19.26 23.35 -1.38
C GLY A 23 19.46 23.06 0.12
N HIS A 24 18.70 22.14 0.71
CA HIS A 24 18.93 21.69 2.08
C HIS A 24 19.91 20.53 2.14
N SER A 25 20.74 20.49 3.18
CA SER A 25 21.61 19.34 3.42
C SER A 25 20.81 18.28 4.16
N THR A 26 20.62 17.12 3.54
CA THR A 26 19.79 16.05 4.08
C THR A 26 20.64 14.84 4.48
N VAL A 27 20.36 14.27 5.65
CA VAL A 27 20.95 13.01 6.11
C VAL A 27 19.84 11.98 6.20
N LEU A 28 19.90 10.96 5.35
CA LEU A 28 18.92 9.89 5.26
C LEU A 28 19.43 8.66 6.02
N ILE A 29 18.73 8.30 7.10
CA ILE A 29 19.17 7.31 8.10
C ILE A 29 18.27 6.07 7.98
N ASP A 30 18.87 4.88 7.83
CA ASP A 30 18.14 3.61 7.91
C ASP A 30 19.09 2.50 8.39
N ARG A 31 18.55 1.46 9.02
CA ARG A 31 19.35 0.27 9.39
C ARG A 31 19.62 -0.65 8.20
N ASP A 32 18.81 -0.54 7.14
CA ASP A 32 19.00 -1.31 5.92
C ASP A 32 20.20 -0.75 5.14
N PRO A 33 21.20 -1.58 4.80
CA PRO A 33 22.39 -1.13 4.08
C PRO A 33 22.13 -0.85 2.60
N GLY A 34 20.95 -1.23 2.08
CA GLY A 34 20.60 -1.08 0.67
C GLY A 34 20.67 -2.37 -0.14
N PRO A 35 20.40 -2.27 -1.46
CA PRO A 35 20.55 -3.38 -2.39
C PRO A 35 22.01 -3.84 -2.50
N THR A 36 22.22 -5.13 -2.72
CA THR A 36 23.57 -5.69 -2.97
C THR A 36 23.89 -5.75 -4.46
N ASP A 37 25.19 -5.74 -4.79
CA ASP A 37 25.68 -5.83 -6.18
C ASP A 37 25.23 -7.10 -6.92
N SER A 38 24.91 -8.17 -6.17
CA SER A 38 24.38 -9.44 -6.69
C SER A 38 22.94 -9.36 -7.21
N GLY A 39 22.31 -8.17 -7.17
CA GLY A 39 20.96 -7.94 -7.71
C GLY A 39 19.83 -8.39 -6.78
N GLY A 40 20.08 -9.20 -5.76
CA GLY A 40 19.13 -9.49 -4.68
C GLY A 40 18.97 -8.30 -3.73
N TRP A 41 17.80 -8.16 -3.10
CA TRP A 41 17.62 -7.22 -1.99
C TRP A 41 16.60 -7.78 -1.00
N GLU A 42 17.07 -8.08 0.21
CA GLU A 42 16.21 -8.42 1.33
C GLU A 42 16.08 -7.21 2.25
N ARG A 43 15.02 -6.43 2.02
CA ARG A 43 14.80 -5.17 2.74
C ARG A 43 14.53 -5.42 4.23
N VAL A 44 15.47 -5.02 5.07
CA VAL A 44 15.46 -5.21 6.52
C VAL A 44 14.26 -4.50 7.15
N GLY A 45 13.39 -5.28 7.79
CA GLY A 45 12.28 -4.76 8.57
C GLY A 45 11.05 -4.31 7.75
N VAL A 46 11.05 -4.52 6.44
CA VAL A 46 9.91 -4.21 5.56
C VAL A 46 9.18 -5.50 5.20
N MET A 47 8.19 -5.87 6.03
CA MET A 47 7.42 -7.12 5.88
C MET A 47 6.72 -7.24 4.51
N GLN A 48 6.34 -6.12 3.92
CA GLN A 48 5.57 -6.08 2.68
C GLN A 48 6.45 -5.94 1.43
N PHE A 49 7.77 -6.02 1.53
CA PHE A 49 8.68 -5.70 0.42
C PHE A 49 8.43 -6.52 -0.85
N GLN A 50 8.06 -7.81 -0.69
CA GLN A 50 7.73 -8.72 -1.79
C GLN A 50 6.21 -8.94 -1.97
N LEU A 51 5.37 -8.23 -1.21
CA LEU A 51 3.92 -8.27 -1.35
C LEU A 51 3.46 -7.30 -2.45
N PRO A 52 2.27 -7.51 -3.05
CA PRO A 52 1.83 -6.66 -4.15
C PRO A 52 1.59 -5.22 -3.67
N HIS A 53 1.99 -4.26 -4.50
CA HIS A 53 1.74 -2.83 -4.29
C HIS A 53 1.14 -2.25 -5.56
N GLY A 54 0.05 -1.51 -5.43
CA GLY A 54 -0.48 -0.68 -6.52
C GLY A 54 0.17 0.69 -6.48
N PHE A 55 1.00 1.02 -7.47
CA PHE A 55 1.54 2.37 -7.63
C PHE A 55 0.54 3.22 -8.41
N ARG A 56 -0.38 3.83 -7.68
CA ARG A 56 -1.46 4.66 -8.23
C ARG A 56 -0.91 5.85 -9.05
N PRO A 57 -1.72 6.48 -9.91
CA PRO A 57 -1.29 7.58 -10.78
C PRO A 57 -0.57 8.73 -10.04
N GLN A 58 -0.95 8.99 -8.79
CA GLN A 58 -0.29 9.99 -7.94
C GLN A 58 1.21 9.75 -7.77
N CYS A 59 1.67 8.50 -7.74
CA CYS A 59 3.10 8.19 -7.67
C CYS A 59 3.80 8.64 -8.96
N ARG A 60 3.19 8.34 -10.12
CA ARG A 60 3.73 8.69 -11.44
C ARG A 60 3.73 10.20 -11.66
N SER A 61 2.61 10.87 -11.39
CA SER A 61 2.48 12.32 -11.54
C SER A 61 3.46 13.06 -10.63
N LEU A 62 3.55 12.70 -9.34
CA LEU A 62 4.47 13.35 -8.41
C LEU A 62 5.94 13.18 -8.84
N LEU A 63 6.35 11.96 -9.22
CA LEU A 63 7.71 11.75 -9.72
C LEU A 63 7.92 12.52 -11.03
N GLY A 64 6.98 12.49 -11.97
CA GLY A 64 7.11 13.21 -13.25
C GLY A 64 7.22 14.73 -13.08
N GLU A 65 6.48 15.30 -12.13
CA GLU A 65 6.46 16.75 -11.88
C GLU A 65 7.66 17.23 -11.06
N ARG A 66 8.09 16.45 -10.06
CA ARG A 66 9.05 16.91 -9.05
C ARG A 66 10.41 16.21 -9.11
N LEU A 67 10.45 14.99 -9.62
CA LEU A 67 11.63 14.12 -9.67
C LEU A 67 11.71 13.36 -11.03
N PRO A 68 11.67 14.06 -12.18
CA PRO A 68 11.48 13.42 -13.49
C PRO A 68 12.59 12.43 -13.85
N ASP A 69 13.82 12.70 -13.45
CA ASP A 69 14.97 11.80 -13.58
C ASP A 69 14.80 10.50 -12.78
N VAL A 70 14.13 10.55 -11.63
CA VAL A 70 13.82 9.37 -10.82
C VAL A 70 12.70 8.56 -11.46
N LEU A 71 11.69 9.21 -12.05
CA LEU A 71 10.68 8.52 -12.86
C LEU A 71 11.33 7.80 -14.04
N ASP A 72 12.24 8.47 -14.74
CA ASP A 72 13.00 7.88 -15.85
C ASP A 72 13.80 6.66 -15.40
N ALA A 73 14.45 6.73 -14.23
CA ALA A 73 15.16 5.58 -13.66
C ALA A 73 14.21 4.42 -13.32
N VAL A 74 13.02 4.69 -12.76
CA VAL A 74 12.00 3.68 -12.46
C VAL A 74 11.50 3.00 -13.75
N ILE A 75 11.27 3.77 -14.83
CA ILE A 75 10.88 3.25 -16.14
C ILE A 75 12.02 2.42 -16.75
N ALA A 76 13.26 2.92 -16.70
CA ALA A 76 14.44 2.20 -17.18
C ALA A 76 14.67 0.88 -16.43
N ALA A 77 14.29 0.82 -15.15
CA ALA A 77 14.32 -0.39 -14.34
C ALA A 77 13.20 -1.40 -14.69
N GLY A 78 12.28 -1.04 -15.59
CA GLY A 78 11.26 -1.94 -16.15
C GLY A 78 9.83 -1.63 -15.74
N ALA A 79 9.57 -0.52 -15.02
CA ALA A 79 8.21 -0.10 -14.73
C ALA A 79 7.46 0.26 -16.02
N THR A 80 6.20 -0.18 -16.12
CA THR A 80 5.35 0.12 -17.29
C THR A 80 4.08 0.87 -16.88
N ALA A 81 3.42 1.49 -17.85
CA ALA A 81 2.10 2.09 -17.71
C ALA A 81 1.12 1.44 -18.70
N PRO A 82 -0.16 1.20 -18.34
CA PRO A 82 -1.11 0.49 -19.21
C PRO A 82 -1.44 1.17 -20.55
N ASP A 83 -1.18 2.48 -20.70
CA ASP A 83 -1.37 3.23 -21.94
C ASP A 83 -0.20 3.10 -22.93
N GLY A 84 0.87 2.38 -22.54
CA GLY A 84 2.07 2.19 -23.35
C GLY A 84 2.86 3.48 -23.61
N SER A 85 2.47 4.61 -23.02
CA SER A 85 3.03 5.92 -23.32
C SER A 85 3.81 6.45 -22.12
N ALA A 86 5.13 6.57 -22.29
CA ALA A 86 5.92 7.55 -21.56
C ALA A 86 5.79 8.93 -22.25
N ASP A 87 4.61 9.27 -22.77
CA ASP A 87 4.42 10.50 -23.52
C ASP A 87 4.51 11.70 -22.57
N ARG A 88 5.67 12.35 -22.64
CA ARG A 88 6.07 13.52 -21.85
C ARG A 88 5.77 14.84 -22.59
N SER A 89 5.03 14.78 -23.71
CA SER A 89 4.62 15.98 -24.43
C SER A 89 3.83 16.90 -23.49
N PRO A 90 3.92 18.24 -23.63
CA PRO A 90 2.99 19.14 -22.96
C PRO A 90 1.55 18.78 -23.35
N GLY A 91 0.82 18.12 -22.45
CA GLY A 91 -0.51 17.54 -22.71
C GLY A 91 -0.61 16.00 -22.70
N GLY A 92 0.50 15.27 -22.53
CA GLY A 92 0.51 13.82 -22.29
C GLY A 92 0.03 13.49 -20.86
N SER A 93 -0.77 12.43 -20.70
CA SER A 93 -1.42 12.10 -19.41
C SER A 93 -0.50 11.28 -18.50
N LEU A 94 -0.26 11.80 -17.28
CA LEU A 94 0.36 11.04 -16.17
C LEU A 94 -0.69 10.35 -15.29
N ASP A 95 -1.92 10.19 -15.78
CA ASP A 95 -3.06 9.66 -15.02
C ASP A 95 -3.12 8.13 -14.97
N ALA A 96 -2.12 7.45 -15.54
CA ALA A 96 -1.98 6.00 -15.48
C ALA A 96 -1.10 5.55 -14.30
N PRO A 97 -1.42 4.40 -13.65
CA PRO A 97 -0.60 3.81 -12.60
C PRO A 97 0.72 3.27 -13.17
N LEU A 98 1.69 3.04 -12.27
CA LEU A 98 2.91 2.28 -12.59
C LEU A 98 2.70 0.79 -12.25
N LEU A 99 3.03 -0.09 -13.19
CA LEU A 99 3.09 -1.53 -12.99
C LEU A 99 4.54 -1.91 -12.73
N VAL A 100 4.86 -2.16 -11.45
CA VAL A 100 6.22 -2.42 -11.00
C VAL A 100 6.20 -3.08 -9.63
N ARG A 101 7.12 -4.03 -9.39
CA ARG A 101 7.32 -4.61 -8.07
C ARG A 101 7.91 -3.54 -7.15
N ARG A 102 7.48 -3.54 -5.88
CA ARG A 102 8.01 -2.62 -4.86
C ARG A 102 9.53 -2.68 -4.75
N SER A 103 10.12 -3.85 -4.91
CA SER A 103 11.58 -4.03 -4.87
C SER A 103 12.32 -3.31 -6.00
N VAL A 104 11.74 -3.25 -7.19
CA VAL A 104 12.30 -2.54 -8.34
C VAL A 104 12.11 -1.03 -8.17
N PHE A 105 10.91 -0.61 -7.77
CA PHE A 105 10.61 0.79 -7.48
C PHE A 105 11.54 1.36 -6.40
N GLU A 106 11.63 0.70 -5.24
CA GLU A 106 12.50 1.15 -4.14
C GLU A 106 13.98 1.13 -4.52
N ARG A 107 14.42 0.21 -5.39
CA ARG A 107 15.83 0.17 -5.82
C ARG A 107 16.16 1.40 -6.65
N ALA A 108 15.31 1.75 -7.61
CA ALA A 108 15.50 2.96 -8.41
C ALA A 108 15.51 4.23 -7.55
N LEU A 109 14.62 4.35 -6.56
CA LEU A 109 14.65 5.46 -5.60
C LEU A 109 15.91 5.44 -4.74
N TRP A 110 16.36 4.26 -4.32
CA TRP A 110 17.58 4.12 -3.52
C TRP A 110 18.80 4.58 -4.28
N GLU A 111 18.95 4.14 -5.53
CA GLU A 111 20.05 4.52 -6.42
C GLU A 111 20.03 6.02 -6.69
N ALA A 112 18.87 6.58 -7.05
CA ALA A 112 18.71 8.02 -7.28
C ALA A 112 19.09 8.84 -6.03
N ALA A 113 18.54 8.50 -4.87
CA ALA A 113 18.84 9.18 -3.61
C ALA A 113 20.31 9.02 -3.19
N SER A 114 20.99 7.95 -3.61
CA SER A 114 22.42 7.75 -3.35
C SER A 114 23.33 8.62 -4.24
N THR A 115 22.82 9.06 -5.39
CA THR A 115 23.53 9.94 -6.33
C THR A 115 23.18 11.42 -6.17
N GLU A 116 22.14 11.75 -5.40
CA GLU A 116 21.71 13.13 -5.16
C GLU A 116 22.75 13.87 -4.29
N PRO A 117 23.40 14.95 -4.80
CA PRO A 117 24.56 15.56 -4.11
C PRO A 117 24.26 16.11 -2.72
N ALA A 118 23.01 16.51 -2.46
CA ALA A 118 22.56 17.07 -1.19
C ALA A 118 22.12 16.00 -0.17
N VAL A 119 22.13 14.72 -0.54
CA VAL A 119 21.69 13.60 0.29
C VAL A 119 22.90 12.80 0.77
N THR A 120 23.12 12.77 2.07
CA THR A 120 24.07 11.87 2.72
C THR A 120 23.34 10.67 3.30
N ARG A 121 23.75 9.46 2.96
CA ARG A 121 23.16 8.24 3.54
C ARG A 121 23.94 7.80 4.77
N VAL A 122 23.23 7.40 5.81
CA VAL A 122 23.80 6.80 7.01
C VAL A 122 23.10 5.47 7.29
N THR A 123 23.88 4.39 7.25
CA THR A 123 23.41 3.07 7.66
C THR A 123 23.64 2.91 9.15
N GLY A 124 22.57 2.79 9.94
CA GLY A 124 22.66 2.67 11.39
C GLY A 124 21.30 2.62 12.09
N HIS A 125 21.29 2.28 13.37
CA HIS A 125 20.07 2.32 14.18
C HIS A 125 19.85 3.73 14.72
N ALA A 126 18.72 4.35 14.41
CA ALA A 126 18.31 5.59 15.07
C ALA A 126 17.82 5.26 16.49
N ASP A 127 18.54 5.71 17.50
CA ASP A 127 18.28 5.42 18.91
C ASP A 127 17.30 6.42 19.53
N ALA A 128 17.42 7.70 19.20
CA ALA A 128 16.66 8.79 19.80
C ALA A 128 16.64 10.05 18.93
N VAL A 129 15.60 10.87 19.10
CA VAL A 129 15.62 12.28 18.67
C VAL A 129 16.13 13.12 19.84
N GLU A 130 17.17 13.93 19.62
CA GLU A 130 17.73 14.80 20.66
C GLU A 130 16.99 16.14 20.66
N VAL A 131 16.36 16.48 21.79
CA VAL A 131 15.61 17.72 21.99
C VAL A 131 16.22 18.55 23.12
N ARG A 132 16.48 19.84 22.88
CA ARG A 132 17.01 20.79 23.86
C ARG A 132 16.17 22.06 23.89
N GLY A 133 15.66 22.42 25.06
CA GLY A 133 14.84 23.63 25.22
C GLY A 133 13.60 23.65 24.31
N GLY A 134 12.96 22.50 24.08
CA GLY A 134 11.78 22.38 23.22
C GLY A 134 12.08 22.40 21.72
N ARG A 135 13.34 22.25 21.31
CA ARG A 135 13.75 22.21 19.90
C ARG A 135 14.62 21.00 19.60
N THR A 136 14.38 20.36 18.47
CA THR A 136 15.24 19.29 17.96
C THR A 136 16.62 19.83 17.60
N VAL A 137 17.67 19.09 17.98
CA VAL A 137 19.05 19.42 17.62
C VAL A 137 19.74 18.32 16.83
N GLY A 138 19.07 17.18 16.61
CA GLY A 138 19.59 16.07 15.80
C GLY A 138 18.95 14.73 16.13
N VAL A 139 19.57 13.68 15.60
CA VAL A 139 19.21 12.27 15.83
C VAL A 139 20.44 11.55 16.35
N VAL A 140 20.28 10.72 17.38
CA VAL A 140 21.32 9.81 17.84
C VAL A 140 21.24 8.54 16.99
N VAL A 141 22.33 8.21 16.29
CA VAL A 141 22.47 7.01 15.47
C VAL A 141 23.66 6.20 15.94
N ASP A 142 23.43 4.97 16.36
CA ASP A 142 24.44 4.09 16.98
C ASP A 142 25.26 4.84 18.05
N SER A 143 24.56 5.49 18.98
CA SER A 143 25.11 6.33 20.06
C SER A 143 25.86 7.60 19.61
N THR A 144 25.82 7.96 18.33
CA THR A 144 26.46 9.16 17.78
C THR A 144 25.44 10.20 17.38
N LEU A 145 25.58 11.44 17.86
CA LEU A 145 24.69 12.54 17.46
C LEU A 145 24.98 13.00 16.03
N ILE A 146 23.97 12.92 15.17
CA ILE A 146 23.92 13.57 13.86
C ILE A 146 23.15 14.88 14.02
N PRO A 147 23.82 16.06 13.95
CA PRO A 147 23.16 17.34 14.19
C PRO A 147 22.21 17.73 13.05
N ALA A 148 21.00 18.15 13.39
CA ALA A 148 20.00 18.63 12.44
C ALA A 148 19.10 19.71 13.07
N GLU A 149 18.58 20.60 12.23
CA GLU A 149 17.62 21.64 12.61
C GLU A 149 16.17 21.15 12.46
N LEU A 150 15.96 20.21 11.54
CA LEU A 150 14.69 19.54 11.28
C LEU A 150 14.93 18.02 11.29
N VAL A 151 14.12 17.30 12.04
CA VAL A 151 14.05 15.84 12.01
C VAL A 151 12.70 15.39 11.47
N ILE A 152 12.74 14.48 10.50
CA ILE A 152 11.57 13.92 9.84
C ILE A 152 11.51 12.43 10.20
N ASP A 153 10.51 12.03 10.96
CA ASP A 153 10.21 10.62 11.23
C ASP A 153 9.41 10.02 10.07
N ALA A 154 10.10 9.25 9.23
CA ALA A 154 9.56 8.47 8.13
C ALA A 154 9.83 6.96 8.32
N ALA A 155 9.99 6.51 9.58
CA ALA A 155 10.47 5.16 9.94
C ALA A 155 9.45 4.03 9.72
N GLY A 156 8.36 4.33 9.01
CA GLY A 156 7.30 3.39 8.71
C GLY A 156 6.38 3.10 9.89
N ARG A 157 5.62 2.00 9.82
CA ARG A 157 4.69 1.54 10.88
C ARG A 157 5.36 1.30 12.25
N LYS A 158 6.69 1.13 12.30
CA LYS A 158 7.45 0.93 13.55
C LYS A 158 8.08 2.23 14.08
N ALA A 159 7.69 3.38 13.54
CA ALA A 159 8.07 4.69 14.04
C ALA A 159 7.70 4.82 15.52
N HIS A 160 8.70 5.08 16.35
CA HIS A 160 8.56 5.20 17.80
C HIS A 160 9.30 6.42 18.36
N LEU A 161 10.29 6.93 17.63
CA LEU A 161 11.18 7.99 18.09
C LEU A 161 10.51 9.37 18.18
N SER A 162 9.46 9.61 17.39
CA SER A 162 8.61 10.81 17.55
C SER A 162 7.40 10.60 18.46
N ARG A 163 7.15 9.37 18.93
CA ARG A 163 5.84 8.97 19.49
C ARG A 163 5.51 9.65 20.82
N GLU A 164 6.51 9.94 21.65
CA GLU A 164 6.31 10.61 22.94
C GLU A 164 5.85 12.07 22.78
N TYR A 165 6.17 12.70 21.66
CA TYR A 165 5.80 14.09 21.36
C TYR A 165 4.45 14.20 20.63
N ARG A 166 3.77 13.09 20.37
CA ARG A 166 2.59 13.05 19.49
C ARG A 166 1.31 12.72 20.26
N PRO A 167 0.15 13.20 19.78
CA PRO A 167 -1.13 12.76 20.30
C PRO A 167 -1.29 11.23 20.20
N PRO A 168 -2.15 10.62 21.05
CA PRO A 168 -2.48 9.20 20.95
C PRO A 168 -2.92 8.81 19.53
N VAL A 169 -2.26 7.79 18.98
CA VAL A 169 -2.58 7.26 17.65
C VAL A 169 -3.94 6.57 17.68
N ARG A 170 -4.84 6.97 16.78
CA ARG A 170 -6.09 6.25 16.50
C ARG A 170 -5.72 4.97 15.76
N ARG A 171 -6.03 3.82 16.34
CA ARG A 171 -5.67 2.50 15.81
C ARG A 171 -6.90 1.62 15.72
N VAL A 172 -7.13 1.01 14.56
CA VAL A 172 -8.24 0.08 14.32
C VAL A 172 -7.68 -1.21 13.71
N ASP A 173 -8.08 -2.36 14.25
CA ASP A 173 -7.75 -3.67 13.65
C ASP A 173 -8.54 -3.85 12.36
N CYS A 174 -7.84 -4.21 11.28
CA CYS A 174 -8.49 -4.37 9.98
C CYS A 174 -9.33 -5.65 9.88
N GLY A 175 -9.17 -6.61 10.80
CA GLY A 175 -9.88 -7.89 10.76
C GLY A 175 -9.55 -8.77 9.55
N MET A 176 -8.49 -8.45 8.81
CA MET A 176 -8.11 -9.12 7.57
C MET A 176 -6.71 -9.74 7.65
N ALA A 177 -6.50 -10.74 6.83
CA ALA A 177 -5.22 -11.39 6.62
C ALA A 177 -5.10 -11.84 5.17
N TYR A 178 -3.87 -12.01 4.70
CA TYR A 178 -3.59 -12.34 3.31
C TYR A 178 -2.60 -13.48 3.16
N ALA A 179 -2.64 -14.10 1.99
CA ALA A 179 -1.60 -14.94 1.43
C ALA A 179 -1.35 -14.49 -0.01
N ALA A 180 -0.10 -14.34 -0.40
CA ALA A 180 0.27 -13.91 -1.74
C ALA A 180 1.48 -14.68 -2.26
N ARG A 181 1.60 -14.81 -3.57
CA ARG A 181 2.75 -15.40 -4.24
C ARG A 181 3.04 -14.68 -5.54
N GLN A 182 4.32 -14.43 -5.80
CA GLN A 182 4.79 -13.86 -7.07
C GLN A 182 5.01 -14.96 -8.12
N TYR A 183 4.69 -14.62 -9.35
CA TYR A 183 4.87 -15.46 -10.54
C TYR A 183 5.54 -14.64 -11.65
N ARG A 184 6.05 -15.36 -12.65
CA ARG A 184 6.57 -14.79 -13.90
C ARG A 184 5.92 -15.51 -15.07
N LEU A 185 5.46 -14.74 -16.05
CA LEU A 185 5.02 -15.28 -17.34
C LEU A 185 6.21 -15.91 -18.08
N LEU A 186 5.97 -17.08 -18.67
CA LEU A 186 6.93 -17.73 -19.54
C LEU A 186 7.13 -16.90 -20.83
N PRO A 187 8.29 -17.00 -21.49
CA PRO A 187 8.53 -16.28 -22.74
C PRO A 187 7.42 -16.51 -23.78
N GLY A 188 6.83 -15.42 -24.28
CA GLY A 188 5.75 -15.44 -25.26
C GLY A 188 4.35 -15.72 -24.69
N ALA A 189 4.20 -15.90 -23.38
CA ALA A 189 2.90 -15.98 -22.74
C ALA A 189 2.31 -14.58 -22.51
N GLU A 190 1.08 -14.38 -22.94
CA GLU A 190 0.33 -13.14 -22.69
C GLU A 190 -0.22 -13.08 -21.25
N PRO A 191 -0.50 -11.88 -20.71
CA PRO A 191 -1.24 -11.71 -19.46
C PRO A 191 -2.62 -12.41 -19.45
N GLY A 192 -3.10 -12.78 -18.27
CA GLY A 192 -4.43 -13.34 -18.08
C GLY A 192 -5.55 -12.28 -18.10
N PRO A 193 -6.82 -12.68 -17.84
CA PRO A 193 -7.95 -11.75 -17.85
C PRO A 193 -7.81 -10.68 -16.76
N ARG A 194 -8.37 -9.50 -17.04
CA ARG A 194 -8.48 -8.34 -16.13
C ARG A 194 -9.94 -7.89 -16.08
N ASN A 195 -10.39 -7.29 -14.97
CA ASN A 195 -11.79 -6.86 -14.80
C ASN A 195 -11.94 -5.49 -14.10
N GLY A 196 -10.84 -4.74 -13.92
CA GLY A 196 -10.85 -3.43 -13.27
C GLY A 196 -9.54 -2.68 -13.45
N GLY A 197 -9.26 -2.21 -14.68
CA GLY A 197 -7.97 -1.58 -15.02
C GLY A 197 -6.85 -2.62 -15.19
N PRO A 198 -5.61 -2.37 -14.72
CA PRO A 198 -4.48 -3.30 -14.93
C PRO A 198 -4.50 -4.54 -14.02
N ALA A 199 -5.57 -4.76 -13.25
CA ALA A 199 -5.67 -5.86 -12.30
C ALA A 199 -6.89 -6.76 -12.58
N PHE A 200 -6.80 -7.97 -12.07
CA PHE A 200 -7.97 -8.82 -11.82
C PHE A 200 -8.34 -8.71 -10.35
N ILE A 201 -9.58 -8.34 -10.02
CA ILE A 201 -10.07 -8.21 -8.65
C ILE A 201 -11.45 -8.85 -8.58
N THR A 202 -11.61 -9.87 -7.75
CA THR A 202 -12.89 -10.53 -7.54
C THR A 202 -13.20 -10.62 -6.05
N GLN A 203 -14.39 -10.14 -5.70
CA GLN A 203 -14.94 -10.27 -4.36
C GLN A 203 -15.77 -11.56 -4.31
N HIS A 204 -15.51 -12.39 -3.30
CA HIS A 204 -16.28 -13.59 -3.00
C HIS A 204 -16.99 -13.43 -1.66
N ARG A 205 -17.96 -14.29 -1.37
CA ARG A 205 -18.46 -14.42 -0.01
C ARG A 205 -17.36 -15.02 0.87
N GLY A 206 -16.82 -14.23 1.80
CA GLY A 206 -15.85 -14.70 2.80
C GLY A 206 -14.39 -14.48 2.44
N PHE A 207 -14.05 -14.01 1.23
CA PHE A 207 -12.68 -13.72 0.81
C PHE A 207 -12.67 -12.85 -0.47
N ALA A 208 -11.50 -12.34 -0.85
CA ALA A 208 -11.25 -11.69 -2.14
C ALA A 208 -10.02 -12.29 -2.82
N THR A 209 -10.00 -12.22 -4.15
CA THR A 209 -8.86 -12.62 -4.99
C THR A 209 -8.43 -11.48 -5.87
N LEU A 210 -7.11 -11.25 -5.93
CA LEU A 210 -6.52 -10.21 -6.75
C LEU A 210 -5.32 -10.76 -7.53
N VAL A 211 -5.15 -10.30 -8.76
CA VAL A 211 -3.92 -10.45 -9.54
C VAL A 211 -3.41 -9.07 -9.94
N PHE A 212 -2.20 -8.74 -9.49
CA PHE A 212 -1.51 -7.49 -9.82
C PHE A 212 -0.37 -7.77 -10.79
N GLU A 213 -0.41 -7.12 -11.94
CA GLU A 213 0.68 -7.12 -12.89
C GLU A 213 1.76 -6.11 -12.50
N HIS A 214 3.02 -6.46 -12.78
CA HIS A 214 4.20 -5.68 -12.45
C HIS A 214 5.16 -5.63 -13.64
N ASP A 215 6.41 -5.25 -13.38
CA ASP A 215 7.51 -5.21 -14.35
C ASP A 215 7.92 -6.60 -14.85
N ALA A 216 8.57 -6.64 -16.01
CA ALA A 216 9.26 -7.81 -16.55
C ALA A 216 8.41 -9.11 -16.62
N GLY A 217 7.13 -8.98 -16.98
CA GLY A 217 6.19 -10.10 -17.06
C GLY A 217 5.91 -10.77 -15.72
N THR A 218 6.22 -10.10 -14.60
CA THR A 218 5.92 -10.60 -13.26
C THR A 218 4.53 -10.16 -12.82
N PHE A 219 3.91 -10.97 -11.98
CA PHE A 219 2.63 -10.64 -11.37
C PHE A 219 2.53 -11.28 -9.98
N THR A 220 1.54 -10.88 -9.21
CA THR A 220 1.29 -11.44 -7.87
C THR A 220 -0.15 -11.81 -7.72
N VAL A 221 -0.41 -13.05 -7.31
CA VAL A 221 -1.73 -13.50 -6.87
C VAL A 221 -1.84 -13.23 -5.37
N LEU A 222 -2.97 -12.69 -4.94
CA LEU A 222 -3.29 -12.33 -3.56
C LEU A 222 -4.67 -12.88 -3.20
N PHE A 223 -4.73 -13.64 -2.11
CA PHE A 223 -5.97 -13.98 -1.42
C PHE A 223 -6.06 -13.14 -0.15
N ILE A 224 -7.21 -12.50 0.07
CA ILE A 224 -7.53 -11.76 1.30
C ILE A 224 -8.72 -12.44 1.97
N ARG A 225 -8.66 -12.61 3.28
CA ARG A 225 -9.69 -13.30 4.07
C ARG A 225 -9.88 -12.65 5.45
N PRO A 226 -10.99 -12.91 6.15
CA PRO A 226 -11.14 -12.54 7.56
C PRO A 226 -10.02 -13.16 8.42
N SER A 227 -9.39 -12.38 9.30
CA SER A 227 -8.28 -12.82 10.16
C SER A 227 -8.68 -13.98 11.11
N THR A 228 -9.98 -14.12 11.37
CA THR A 228 -10.60 -15.19 12.15
C THR A 228 -10.75 -16.51 11.39
N ASP A 229 -10.71 -16.50 10.06
CA ASP A 229 -10.85 -17.72 9.25
C ASP A 229 -9.58 -18.58 9.29
N LYS A 230 -9.59 -19.59 10.17
CA LYS A 230 -8.45 -20.51 10.38
C LYS A 230 -8.31 -21.53 9.25
N THR A 231 -9.37 -21.80 8.51
CA THR A 231 -9.32 -22.77 7.40
C THR A 231 -8.65 -22.14 6.19
N LEU A 232 -9.05 -20.93 5.80
CA LEU A 232 -8.36 -20.18 4.74
C LEU A 232 -6.95 -19.74 5.14
N ALA A 233 -6.60 -19.76 6.43
CA ALA A 233 -5.21 -19.57 6.85
C ALA A 233 -4.25 -20.69 6.36
N LEU A 234 -4.77 -21.81 5.85
CA LEU A 234 -3.97 -22.86 5.18
C LEU A 234 -3.38 -22.39 3.84
N LEU A 235 -3.91 -21.32 3.25
CA LEU A 235 -3.36 -20.71 2.02
C LEU A 235 -1.90 -20.27 2.16
N ARG A 236 -1.34 -20.20 3.36
CA ARG A 236 0.11 -19.98 3.58
C ARG A 236 1.00 -21.11 3.06
N HIS A 237 0.45 -22.29 2.76
CA HIS A 237 1.20 -23.45 2.29
C HIS A 237 1.16 -23.50 0.76
N ALA A 238 2.32 -23.69 0.11
CA ALA A 238 2.47 -23.60 -1.35
C ALA A 238 1.48 -24.49 -2.11
N GLU A 239 1.43 -25.79 -1.82
CA GLU A 239 0.52 -26.73 -2.52
C GLU A 239 -0.96 -26.35 -2.37
N VAL A 240 -1.32 -25.86 -1.18
CA VAL A 240 -2.68 -25.39 -0.89
C VAL A 240 -2.99 -24.12 -1.67
N PHE A 241 -2.05 -23.19 -1.73
CA PHE A 241 -2.17 -21.95 -2.49
C PHE A 241 -2.35 -22.24 -3.99
N GLU A 242 -1.53 -23.12 -4.56
CA GLU A 242 -1.64 -23.49 -5.97
C GLU A 242 -2.97 -24.19 -6.30
N ALA A 243 -3.48 -25.03 -5.39
CA ALA A 243 -4.81 -25.63 -5.55
C ALA A 243 -5.93 -24.59 -5.52
N ALA A 244 -5.80 -23.56 -4.67
CA ALA A 244 -6.73 -22.44 -4.62
C ALA A 244 -6.70 -21.61 -5.91
N CYS A 245 -5.50 -21.28 -6.43
CA CYS A 245 -5.33 -20.57 -7.70
C CYS A 245 -6.05 -21.29 -8.84
N ARG A 246 -5.88 -22.62 -8.96
CA ARG A 246 -6.56 -23.44 -9.99
C ARG A 246 -8.09 -23.48 -9.87
N SER A 247 -8.64 -23.19 -8.69
CA SER A 247 -10.09 -23.25 -8.44
C SER A 247 -10.83 -21.97 -8.82
N VAL A 248 -10.10 -20.85 -8.97
CA VAL A 248 -10.69 -19.55 -9.30
C VAL A 248 -10.40 -19.29 -10.77
N ALA A 249 -11.40 -19.40 -11.65
CA ALA A 249 -11.21 -19.37 -13.11
C ALA A 249 -10.32 -18.20 -13.60
N GLY A 250 -10.61 -16.97 -13.17
CA GLY A 250 -9.82 -15.80 -13.55
C GLY A 250 -8.40 -15.75 -12.98
N VAL A 251 -8.09 -16.52 -11.94
CA VAL A 251 -6.72 -16.69 -11.41
C VAL A 251 -6.02 -17.88 -12.08
N ALA A 252 -6.75 -18.97 -12.33
CA ALA A 252 -6.26 -20.18 -12.98
C ALA A 252 -5.66 -19.88 -14.35
N ASP A 253 -6.28 -18.97 -15.12
CA ASP A 253 -5.75 -18.51 -16.40
C ASP A 253 -4.35 -17.89 -16.27
N TRP A 254 -4.08 -17.13 -15.20
CA TRP A 254 -2.78 -16.53 -14.95
C TRP A 254 -1.75 -17.56 -14.50
N THR A 255 -2.14 -18.47 -13.62
CA THR A 255 -1.25 -19.44 -12.96
C THR A 255 -1.15 -20.79 -13.68
N ASP A 256 -1.64 -20.91 -14.90
CA ASP A 256 -1.46 -22.13 -15.69
C ASP A 256 0.05 -22.42 -15.83
N PRO A 257 0.56 -23.61 -15.46
CA PRO A 257 1.98 -23.94 -15.55
C PRO A 257 2.56 -23.86 -16.97
N ARG A 258 1.71 -23.84 -18.01
CA ARG A 258 2.11 -23.60 -19.40
C ARG A 258 2.29 -22.12 -19.73
N ARG A 259 1.89 -21.22 -18.84
CA ARG A 259 1.92 -19.76 -19.02
C ARG A 259 2.81 -19.06 -18.01
N SER A 260 2.92 -19.57 -16.79
CA SER A 260 3.72 -18.93 -15.75
C SER A 260 4.35 -19.92 -14.77
N GLU A 261 5.37 -19.44 -14.07
CA GLU A 261 6.05 -20.17 -13.00
C GLU A 261 6.09 -19.31 -11.71
N PRO A 262 6.00 -19.91 -10.52
CA PRO A 262 6.18 -19.18 -9.27
C PRO A 262 7.65 -18.80 -9.09
N ILE A 263 7.91 -17.56 -8.67
CA ILE A 263 9.28 -17.03 -8.48
C ILE A 263 9.60 -16.68 -7.02
N ASP A 264 8.65 -16.90 -6.12
CA ASP A 264 8.79 -16.64 -4.68
C ASP A 264 8.02 -17.70 -3.86
N VAL A 265 8.28 -17.72 -2.56
CA VAL A 265 7.49 -18.48 -1.58
C VAL A 265 6.11 -17.83 -1.40
N VAL A 266 5.16 -18.58 -0.84
CA VAL A 266 3.90 -17.98 -0.39
C VAL A 266 4.18 -17.15 0.87
N ARG A 267 3.84 -15.86 0.80
CA ARG A 267 3.97 -14.93 1.91
C ARG A 267 2.59 -14.65 2.50
N ALA A 268 2.44 -14.93 3.79
CA ALA A 268 1.21 -14.69 4.51
C ALA A 268 1.40 -13.66 5.63
N GLY A 269 0.40 -12.82 5.85
CA GLY A 269 0.42 -11.78 6.88
C GLY A 269 -0.96 -11.57 7.50
N ALA A 270 -0.97 -11.16 8.76
CA ALA A 270 -2.17 -10.85 9.55
C ALA A 270 -1.84 -9.73 10.55
N GLY A 271 -2.83 -9.32 11.36
CA GLY A 271 -2.64 -8.25 12.35
C GLY A 271 -2.38 -6.89 11.70
N LEU A 272 -3.07 -6.65 10.59
CA LEU A 272 -3.07 -5.36 9.91
C LEU A 272 -3.88 -4.37 10.73
N THR A 273 -3.38 -3.13 10.78
CA THR A 273 -4.06 -2.04 11.47
C THR A 273 -4.07 -0.81 10.59
N ASN A 274 -5.20 -0.11 10.61
CA ASN A 274 -5.27 1.26 10.15
C ASN A 274 -4.86 2.15 11.33
N GLU A 275 -4.01 3.14 11.07
CA GLU A 275 -3.48 4.03 12.09
C GLU A 275 -3.48 5.48 11.60
N TYR A 276 -3.86 6.41 12.47
CA TYR A 276 -3.73 7.84 12.22
C TYR A 276 -3.31 8.57 13.49
N GLY A 277 -2.21 9.29 13.43
CA GLY A 277 -1.73 10.17 14.50
C GLY A 277 -1.63 11.62 14.03
N GLY A 278 -1.59 12.56 14.96
CA GLY A 278 -1.22 13.95 14.66
C GLY A 278 0.29 14.13 14.57
N GLN A 279 0.71 15.34 14.20
CA GLN A 279 2.11 15.78 14.25
C GLN A 279 2.63 15.93 15.68
N PRO A 280 3.96 15.97 15.88
CA PRO A 280 4.59 16.28 17.16
C PRO A 280 4.15 17.66 17.71
N ILE A 281 3.92 17.73 19.02
CA ILE A 281 3.45 18.92 19.76
C ILE A 281 4.53 19.33 20.76
N GLY A 282 4.78 20.63 20.86
CA GLY A 282 5.71 21.19 21.85
C GLY A 282 7.20 20.97 21.54
N VAL A 283 7.52 20.42 20.35
CA VAL A 283 8.89 20.28 19.85
C VAL A 283 9.03 20.93 18.48
N THR A 284 9.84 21.98 18.44
CA THR A 284 10.20 22.67 17.19
C THR A 284 11.17 21.84 16.37
N GLY A 285 10.94 21.71 15.05
CA GLY A 285 11.84 20.98 14.15
C GLY A 285 11.72 19.46 14.25
N LEU A 286 10.55 18.93 14.63
CA LEU A 286 10.23 17.50 14.55
C LEU A 286 8.88 17.31 13.84
N VAL A 287 8.86 16.50 12.78
CA VAL A 287 7.65 16.16 12.03
C VAL A 287 7.61 14.68 11.69
N ALA A 288 6.44 14.14 11.36
CA ALA A 288 6.25 12.75 10.94
C ALA A 288 5.53 12.66 9.59
N ILE A 289 5.95 11.75 8.72
CA ILE A 289 5.33 11.51 7.40
C ILE A 289 5.23 10.01 7.07
N GLY A 290 4.44 9.67 6.05
CA GLY A 290 4.21 8.28 5.64
C GLY A 290 3.49 7.47 6.71
N ASP A 291 3.84 6.19 6.84
CA ASP A 291 3.23 5.27 7.82
C ASP A 291 3.49 5.68 9.28
N ALA A 292 4.46 6.57 9.55
CA ALA A 292 4.59 7.15 10.89
C ALA A 292 3.35 8.00 11.25
N LEU A 293 2.71 8.62 10.24
CA LEU A 293 1.57 9.51 10.39
C LEU A 293 0.24 8.81 10.12
N CYS A 294 0.13 8.12 8.98
CA CYS A 294 -1.10 7.52 8.49
C CYS A 294 -0.81 6.16 7.84
N VAL A 295 -1.37 5.09 8.41
CA VAL A 295 -1.36 3.73 7.86
C VAL A 295 -2.77 3.37 7.42
N THR A 296 -2.89 2.97 6.16
CA THR A 296 -4.09 2.27 5.66
C THR A 296 -3.69 0.85 5.29
N ASN A 297 -4.60 -0.10 5.43
CA ASN A 297 -4.37 -1.44 4.93
C ASN A 297 -4.18 -1.43 3.38
N PRO A 298 -3.66 -2.53 2.81
CA PRO A 298 -3.25 -2.56 1.42
C PRO A 298 -4.41 -2.67 0.40
N GLN A 299 -5.65 -2.94 0.83
CA GLN A 299 -6.83 -3.15 -0.04
C GLN A 299 -7.02 -2.03 -1.05
N GLY A 300 -6.79 -0.79 -0.61
CA GLY A 300 -6.93 0.39 -1.45
C GLY A 300 -5.66 0.78 -2.21
N ALA A 301 -4.51 0.16 -1.96
CA ALA A 301 -3.20 0.61 -2.48
C ALA A 301 -2.94 2.12 -2.25
N ARG A 302 -3.29 2.67 -1.08
CA ARG A 302 -3.23 4.11 -0.78
C ARG A 302 -1.97 4.57 -0.05
N GLY A 303 -1.29 3.67 0.68
CA GLY A 303 -0.19 4.02 1.58
C GLY A 303 0.95 4.82 0.91
N ILE A 304 1.57 4.27 -0.14
CA ILE A 304 2.66 4.97 -0.86
C ILE A 304 2.18 6.29 -1.46
N PRO A 305 1.08 6.34 -2.24
CA PRO A 305 0.54 7.61 -2.75
C PRO A 305 0.34 8.70 -1.70
N LEU A 306 -0.29 8.35 -0.56
CA LEU A 306 -0.53 9.29 0.54
C LEU A 306 0.79 9.75 1.18
N GLY A 307 1.73 8.82 1.37
CA GLY A 307 3.05 9.12 1.91
C GLY A 307 3.88 10.04 1.00
N LEU A 308 3.89 9.79 -0.31
CA LEU A 308 4.61 10.67 -1.26
C LEU A 308 3.98 12.07 -1.30
N ARG A 309 2.64 12.18 -1.26
CA ARG A 309 1.96 13.47 -1.14
C ARG A 309 2.34 14.21 0.15
N ALA A 310 2.52 13.50 1.26
CA ALA A 310 2.99 14.10 2.52
C ALA A 310 4.44 14.57 2.44
N ALA A 311 5.31 13.84 1.72
CA ALA A 311 6.68 14.27 1.47
C ALA A 311 6.73 15.55 0.61
N ALA A 312 5.90 15.64 -0.44
CA ALA A 312 5.79 16.83 -1.27
C ALA A 312 5.22 18.02 -0.49
N ALA A 313 4.13 17.84 0.25
CA ALA A 313 3.55 18.89 1.07
C ALA A 313 4.55 19.41 2.12
N LEU A 314 5.32 18.53 2.76
CA LEU A 314 6.39 18.93 3.67
C LEU A 314 7.45 19.78 2.95
N ALA A 315 7.90 19.37 1.77
CA ALA A 315 8.87 20.14 0.99
C ALA A 315 8.33 21.52 0.58
N ASP A 316 7.06 21.61 0.19
CA ASP A 316 6.42 22.88 -0.19
C ASP A 316 6.29 23.81 1.03
N LEU A 317 5.86 23.29 2.19
CA LEU A 317 5.75 24.07 3.43
C LEU A 317 7.11 24.60 3.93
N VAL A 318 8.19 23.89 3.64
CA VAL A 318 9.57 24.30 3.94
C VAL A 318 10.06 25.40 2.98
N ASP A 319 9.64 25.36 1.71
CA ASP A 319 10.03 26.32 0.67
C ASP A 319 9.25 27.65 0.72
N ASP A 320 8.00 27.63 1.21
CA ASP A 320 7.10 28.78 1.41
C ASP A 320 7.60 29.80 2.49
N GLY A 321 8.90 30.00 2.62
CA GLY A 321 9.63 30.73 3.66
C GLY A 321 9.35 32.23 3.80
N ASP A 322 8.10 32.63 4.08
CA ASP A 322 7.71 33.98 4.52
C ASP A 322 8.13 34.27 5.99
N GLY A 323 9.32 33.81 6.40
CA GLY A 323 9.88 34.10 7.73
C GLY A 323 9.25 33.33 8.91
N ALA A 324 8.28 32.45 8.66
CA ALA A 324 7.81 31.49 9.65
C ALA A 324 8.90 30.40 9.83
N GLY A 325 9.70 30.53 10.89
CA GLY A 325 10.71 29.53 11.23
C GLY A 325 10.10 28.14 11.53
N PRO A 326 10.92 27.14 11.89
CA PRO A 326 10.51 25.75 12.14
C PRO A 326 9.41 25.54 13.21
N MET A 327 8.95 26.61 13.85
CA MET A 327 7.96 26.64 14.93
C MET A 327 6.55 26.28 14.42
N ASP A 328 6.21 26.64 13.17
CA ASP A 328 4.87 26.47 12.59
C ASP A 328 4.77 25.26 11.62
N LEU A 329 5.88 24.56 11.38
CA LEU A 329 5.90 23.49 10.37
C LEU A 329 5.04 22.29 10.75
N ALA A 330 5.09 21.87 12.03
CA ALA A 330 4.28 20.77 12.52
C ALA A 330 2.78 21.11 12.47
N GLU A 331 2.40 22.33 12.88
CA GLU A 331 1.00 22.78 12.87
C GLU A 331 0.44 22.87 11.44
N ARG A 332 1.19 23.48 10.50
CA ARG A 332 0.81 23.55 9.09
C ARG A 332 0.70 22.16 8.45
N LEU A 333 1.63 21.25 8.74
CA LEU A 333 1.59 19.89 8.22
C LEU A 333 0.45 19.07 8.84
N ASP A 334 0.11 19.31 10.11
CA ASP A 334 -1.04 18.68 10.78
C ASP A 334 -2.36 19.13 10.15
N ALA A 335 -2.52 20.45 9.92
CA ALA A 335 -3.68 20.99 9.22
C ALA A 335 -3.82 20.43 7.79
N TRP A 336 -2.70 20.30 7.07
CA TRP A 336 -2.69 19.65 5.76
C TRP A 336 -3.07 18.17 5.87
N ALA A 337 -2.53 17.43 6.83
CA ALA A 337 -2.80 16.01 7.02
C ALA A 337 -4.28 15.76 7.39
N ASP A 338 -4.85 16.59 8.25
CA ASP A 338 -6.27 16.51 8.62
C ASP A 338 -7.19 16.79 7.43
N ALA A 339 -6.79 17.68 6.52
CA ALA A 339 -7.54 17.93 5.29
C ALA A 339 -7.34 16.84 4.23
N GLN A 340 -6.14 16.29 4.09
CA GLN A 340 -5.75 15.49 2.91
C GLN A 340 -5.56 13.99 3.18
N LEU A 341 -5.29 13.58 4.42
CA LEU A 341 -5.01 12.20 4.81
C LEU A 341 -6.11 11.61 5.70
N LEU A 342 -6.57 12.35 6.72
CA LEU A 342 -7.59 11.88 7.66
C LEU A 342 -8.89 11.37 6.99
N PRO A 343 -9.41 12.02 5.91
CA PRO A 343 -10.58 11.49 5.20
C PRO A 343 -10.33 10.08 4.64
N TRP A 344 -9.13 9.81 4.12
CA TRP A 344 -8.79 8.49 3.59
C TRP A 344 -8.64 7.43 4.67
N PHE A 345 -8.09 7.79 5.85
CA PHE A 345 -8.05 6.89 6.99
C PHE A 345 -9.46 6.49 7.44
N ARG A 346 -10.36 7.46 7.62
CA ARG A 346 -11.76 7.22 8.05
C ARG A 346 -12.49 6.34 7.03
N ASP A 347 -12.39 6.68 5.75
CA ASP A 347 -12.99 5.91 4.66
C ASP A 347 -12.46 4.46 4.63
N HIS A 348 -11.17 4.24 4.88
CA HIS A 348 -10.61 2.90 4.91
C HIS A 348 -11.14 2.06 6.08
N VAL A 349 -11.29 2.67 7.25
CA VAL A 349 -11.89 2.02 8.43
C VAL A 349 -13.34 1.60 8.15
N GLU A 350 -14.13 2.47 7.52
CA GLU A 350 -15.51 2.13 7.13
C GLU A 350 -15.56 1.05 6.04
N TRP A 351 -14.66 1.13 5.06
CA TRP A 351 -14.57 0.12 4.00
C TRP A 351 -14.24 -1.25 4.58
N ASP A 352 -13.26 -1.36 5.47
CA ASP A 352 -12.91 -2.63 6.13
C ASP A 352 -14.10 -3.25 6.87
N ALA A 353 -14.82 -2.43 7.63
CA ALA A 353 -16.00 -2.87 8.36
C ALA A 353 -17.11 -3.36 7.42
N ALA A 354 -17.35 -2.66 6.30
CA ALA A 354 -18.33 -3.06 5.30
C ALA A 354 -17.91 -4.35 4.57
N THR A 355 -16.64 -4.49 4.19
CA THR A 355 -16.11 -5.70 3.55
C THR A 355 -16.23 -6.91 4.48
N LEU A 356 -15.88 -6.76 5.76
CA LEU A 356 -16.02 -7.84 6.75
C LEU A 356 -17.49 -8.23 6.99
N GLN A 357 -18.39 -7.25 7.07
CA GLN A 357 -19.83 -7.50 7.16
C GLN A 357 -20.31 -8.32 5.96
N LEU A 358 -19.93 -7.90 4.76
CA LEU A 358 -20.26 -8.59 3.52
C LEU A 358 -19.72 -10.03 3.48
N TRP A 359 -18.47 -10.23 3.91
CA TRP A 359 -17.83 -11.54 3.98
C TRP A 359 -18.47 -12.49 4.99
N SER A 360 -19.03 -11.95 6.07
CA SER A 360 -19.77 -12.75 7.06
C SER A 360 -21.15 -13.22 6.57
N GLY A 361 -21.59 -12.77 5.38
CA GLY A 361 -22.92 -13.05 4.84
C GLY A 361 -24.04 -12.25 5.51
N GLN A 362 -23.70 -11.30 6.37
CA GLN A 362 -24.66 -10.38 6.96
C GLN A 362 -25.21 -9.42 5.90
N ARG A 363 -26.50 -9.08 6.05
CA ARG A 363 -27.14 -8.05 5.24
C ARG A 363 -26.55 -6.69 5.55
N VAL A 364 -26.53 -5.81 4.56
CA VAL A 364 -26.21 -4.39 4.79
C VAL A 364 -27.36 -3.79 5.60
N VAL A 365 -27.01 -3.09 6.68
CA VAL A 365 -27.94 -2.40 7.56
C VAL A 365 -27.73 -0.89 7.44
N ALA A 366 -28.81 -0.13 7.42
CA ALA A 366 -28.76 1.30 7.12
C ALA A 366 -27.93 2.12 8.13
N ASP A 367 -27.93 1.71 9.39
CA ASP A 367 -27.16 2.40 10.45
C ASP A 367 -25.75 1.82 10.61
N GLY A 368 -25.33 0.94 9.70
CA GLY A 368 -24.00 0.33 9.65
C GLY A 368 -23.06 0.97 8.62
N PRO A 369 -21.87 0.38 8.43
CA PRO A 369 -20.90 0.86 7.45
C PRO A 369 -21.42 0.63 6.02
N ILE A 370 -21.28 1.65 5.16
CA ILE A 370 -21.62 1.57 3.73
C ILE A 370 -20.33 1.66 2.93
N GLY A 371 -19.86 0.51 2.44
CA GLY A 371 -18.65 0.39 1.65
C GLY A 371 -18.85 0.75 0.17
N PRO A 372 -17.76 1.01 -0.57
CA PRO A 372 -17.78 1.26 -2.01
C PRO A 372 -18.50 0.17 -2.83
N GLU A 373 -18.49 -1.09 -2.37
CA GLU A 373 -19.21 -2.19 -3.04
C GLU A 373 -20.72 -1.93 -3.13
N ALA A 374 -21.32 -1.43 -2.05
CA ALA A 374 -22.75 -1.10 -2.03
C ALA A 374 -23.04 0.14 -2.90
N LEU A 375 -22.14 1.14 -2.90
CA LEU A 375 -22.26 2.33 -3.73
C LEU A 375 -22.18 1.98 -5.23
N VAL A 376 -21.24 1.11 -5.62
CA VAL A 376 -21.10 0.62 -7.00
C VAL A 376 -22.32 -0.18 -7.42
N ALA A 377 -22.83 -1.07 -6.55
CA ALA A 377 -24.05 -1.82 -6.83
C ALA A 377 -25.28 -0.92 -7.03
N ALA A 378 -25.46 0.07 -6.17
CA ALA A 378 -26.53 1.06 -6.31
C ALA A 378 -26.37 1.86 -7.60
N ALA A 379 -25.14 2.28 -7.93
CA ALA A 379 -24.85 3.00 -9.17
C ALA A 379 -25.19 2.17 -10.41
N GLN A 380 -24.85 0.89 -10.43
CA GLN A 380 -25.13 0.01 -11.57
C GLN A 380 -26.63 -0.27 -11.77
N GLN A 381 -27.41 -0.29 -10.69
CA GLN A 381 -28.81 -0.70 -10.73
C GLN A 381 -29.80 0.47 -10.83
N GLN A 382 -29.55 1.55 -10.09
CA GLN A 382 -30.52 2.63 -9.89
C GLN A 382 -29.92 4.03 -10.13
N HIS A 383 -28.60 4.19 -9.94
CA HIS A 383 -27.93 5.50 -9.97
C HIS A 383 -26.70 5.55 -10.90
N PRO A 384 -26.84 5.27 -12.21
CA PRO A 384 -25.69 5.23 -13.13
C PRO A 384 -24.93 6.58 -13.20
N GLU A 385 -25.58 7.69 -12.85
CA GLU A 385 -24.98 9.01 -12.76
C GLU A 385 -23.91 9.14 -11.66
N TRP A 386 -23.81 8.19 -10.72
CA TRP A 386 -22.76 8.18 -9.69
C TRP A 386 -21.41 7.66 -10.21
N LEU A 387 -21.40 6.91 -11.32
CA LEU A 387 -20.20 6.23 -11.83
C LEU A 387 -19.02 7.19 -12.08
N PRO A 388 -19.18 8.40 -12.66
CA PRO A 388 -18.08 9.34 -12.83
C PRO A 388 -17.46 9.79 -11.49
N THR A 389 -18.28 10.03 -10.47
CA THR A 389 -17.80 10.41 -9.13
C THR A 389 -17.10 9.24 -8.44
N LEU A 390 -17.65 8.04 -8.54
CA LEU A 390 -17.01 6.81 -8.04
C LEU A 390 -15.67 6.56 -8.72
N GLN A 391 -15.56 6.78 -10.03
CA GLN A 391 -14.30 6.68 -10.77
C GLN A 391 -13.26 7.67 -10.24
N ARG A 392 -13.65 8.93 -9.98
CA ARG A 392 -12.76 9.94 -9.38
C ARG A 392 -12.34 9.57 -7.95
N TYR A 393 -13.25 9.03 -7.14
CA TYR A 393 -12.94 8.52 -5.81
C TYR A 393 -11.95 7.35 -5.86
N PHE A 394 -12.19 6.34 -6.73
CA PHE A 394 -11.27 5.22 -6.91
C PHE A 394 -9.94 5.68 -7.47
N GLY A 395 -9.92 6.73 -8.31
CA GLY A 395 -8.73 7.39 -8.80
C GLY A 395 -8.04 8.31 -7.79
N MET A 396 -8.61 8.54 -6.59
CA MET A 396 -8.12 9.52 -5.60
C MET A 396 -7.93 10.94 -6.15
N THR A 397 -8.75 11.35 -7.12
CA THR A 397 -8.76 12.74 -7.66
C THR A 397 -9.78 13.64 -6.94
N VAL A 398 -10.53 13.05 -6.02
CA VAL A 398 -11.42 13.72 -5.05
C VAL A 398 -11.30 13.00 -3.72
N THR A 399 -11.55 13.70 -2.62
CA THR A 399 -11.55 13.14 -1.26
C THR A 399 -12.82 12.31 -0.99
N PRO A 400 -12.80 11.36 -0.02
CA PRO A 400 -13.92 10.44 0.23
C PRO A 400 -15.25 11.06 0.65
N ASP A 401 -15.26 12.31 1.13
CA ASP A 401 -16.46 13.05 1.55
C ASP A 401 -17.45 13.28 0.39
N VAL A 402 -16.96 13.26 -0.86
CA VAL A 402 -17.84 13.35 -2.05
C VAL A 402 -18.84 12.19 -2.13
N LEU A 403 -18.60 11.09 -1.41
CA LEU A 403 -19.48 9.94 -1.37
C LEU A 403 -20.53 10.03 -0.25
N ASP A 404 -20.48 11.03 0.64
CA ASP A 404 -21.42 11.14 1.76
C ASP A 404 -22.89 11.25 1.33
N PRO A 405 -23.24 12.02 0.28
CA PRO A 405 -24.60 11.98 -0.26
C PRO A 405 -24.99 10.60 -0.78
N PHE A 406 -24.06 9.87 -1.41
CA PHE A 406 -24.34 8.53 -1.94
C PHE A 406 -24.54 7.52 -0.81
N ARG A 407 -23.75 7.62 0.26
CA ARG A 407 -23.94 6.82 1.48
C ARG A 407 -25.31 7.11 2.09
N ALA A 408 -25.70 8.37 2.20
CA ALA A 408 -27.02 8.75 2.73
C ALA A 408 -28.17 8.13 1.90
N GLU A 409 -28.07 8.19 0.57
CA GLU A 409 -29.07 7.58 -0.33
C GLU A 409 -29.09 6.06 -0.19
N VAL A 410 -27.93 5.38 -0.21
CA VAL A 410 -27.88 3.93 -0.01
C VAL A 410 -28.47 3.53 1.35
N ARG A 411 -28.27 4.32 2.41
CA ARG A 411 -28.95 4.07 3.69
C ARG A 411 -30.48 4.16 3.56
N ALA A 412 -31.00 5.13 2.81
CA ALA A 412 -32.43 5.25 2.53
C ALA A 412 -32.96 4.06 1.72
N MET A 413 -32.25 3.65 0.67
CA MET A 413 -32.56 2.46 -0.12
C MET A 413 -32.60 1.20 0.76
N VAL A 414 -31.63 1.02 1.65
CA VAL A 414 -31.60 -0.11 2.58
C VAL A 414 -32.79 -0.09 3.53
N ARG A 415 -33.19 1.09 4.05
CA ARG A 415 -34.40 1.23 4.89
C ARG A 415 -35.69 0.90 4.13
N SER A 416 -35.74 1.16 2.83
CA SER A 416 -36.86 0.77 1.95
C SER A 416 -36.79 -0.67 1.44
N GLY A 417 -35.84 -1.47 1.94
CA GLY A 417 -35.74 -2.90 1.66
C GLY A 417 -34.75 -3.30 0.57
N TRP A 418 -34.05 -2.35 -0.07
CA TRP A 418 -32.99 -2.66 -1.02
C TRP A 418 -31.82 -3.36 -0.32
N GLN A 419 -31.13 -4.21 -1.06
CA GLN A 419 -29.86 -4.80 -0.68
C GLN A 419 -28.96 -4.84 -1.90
N PRO A 420 -27.64 -4.64 -1.72
CA PRO A 420 -26.72 -4.92 -2.81
C PRO A 420 -26.88 -6.40 -3.20
N PRO A 421 -26.74 -6.72 -4.49
CA PRO A 421 -26.80 -8.09 -4.95
C PRO A 421 -25.74 -8.89 -4.20
N ALA A 422 -26.01 -10.19 -3.99
CA ALA A 422 -24.96 -11.08 -3.56
C ALA A 422 -23.76 -10.91 -4.49
N LEU A 423 -22.54 -10.92 -3.96
CA LEU A 423 -21.32 -10.95 -4.76
C LEU A 423 -21.32 -12.20 -5.65
N THR A 424 -21.93 -12.06 -6.81
CA THR A 424 -21.89 -13.01 -7.91
C THR A 424 -21.03 -12.34 -8.96
N GLY A 425 -19.99 -13.03 -9.42
CA GLY A 425 -19.24 -12.56 -10.57
C GLY A 425 -20.16 -12.34 -11.78
N PRO A 426 -19.67 -11.69 -12.85
CA PRO A 426 -20.45 -11.47 -14.07
C PRO A 426 -21.00 -12.77 -14.70
N SER A 427 -20.46 -13.95 -14.33
CA SER A 427 -21.11 -15.24 -14.49
C SER A 427 -21.57 -15.77 -13.12
N ASN A 428 -22.76 -16.38 -13.05
CA ASN A 428 -23.29 -17.08 -11.87
C ASN A 428 -22.44 -18.31 -11.41
N GLU A 429 -21.16 -18.36 -11.77
CA GLU A 429 -20.16 -19.40 -11.49
C GLU A 429 -19.08 -18.89 -10.51
N CYS A 430 -19.47 -18.10 -9.50
CA CYS A 430 -18.51 -17.61 -8.51
C CYS A 430 -18.19 -18.72 -7.50
N LEU A 431 -16.92 -19.16 -7.45
CA LEU A 431 -16.41 -20.08 -6.44
C LEU A 431 -16.80 -19.59 -5.05
N THR A 432 -17.57 -20.41 -4.33
CA THR A 432 -17.96 -20.15 -2.96
C THR A 432 -16.81 -20.44 -2.00
N ARG A 433 -16.87 -19.85 -0.79
CA ARG A 433 -15.92 -20.17 0.27
C ARG A 433 -15.88 -21.67 0.59
N ASP A 434 -17.03 -22.33 0.64
CA ASP A 434 -17.11 -23.73 1.04
C ASP A 434 -16.51 -24.65 -0.03
N GLU A 435 -16.71 -24.34 -1.31
CA GLU A 435 -16.02 -25.03 -2.42
C GLU A 435 -14.50 -24.83 -2.34
N LEU A 436 -14.04 -23.61 -2.11
CA LEU A 436 -12.61 -23.34 -1.91
C LEU A 436 -12.05 -24.13 -0.71
N VAL A 437 -12.77 -24.12 0.42
CA VAL A 437 -12.41 -24.87 1.63
C VAL A 437 -12.32 -26.37 1.36
N ALA A 438 -13.27 -26.93 0.63
CA ALA A 438 -13.26 -28.34 0.25
C ALA A 438 -12.01 -28.69 -0.57
N THR A 439 -11.66 -27.85 -1.56
CA THR A 439 -10.44 -28.03 -2.36
C THR A 439 -9.18 -27.97 -1.52
N ILE A 440 -8.99 -26.91 -0.73
CA ILE A 440 -7.74 -26.74 0.03
C ILE A 440 -7.55 -27.80 1.12
N THR A 441 -8.65 -28.23 1.75
CA THR A 441 -8.60 -29.26 2.80
C THR A 441 -8.22 -30.61 2.20
N ARG A 442 -8.78 -30.95 1.02
CA ARG A 442 -8.42 -32.17 0.29
C ARG A 442 -6.94 -32.18 -0.08
N THR A 443 -6.43 -31.08 -0.63
CA THR A 443 -5.01 -30.95 -0.97
C THR A 443 -4.12 -31.11 0.25
N GLN A 444 -4.44 -30.42 1.36
CA GLN A 444 -3.68 -30.49 2.59
C GLN A 444 -3.59 -31.92 3.16
N LEU A 445 -4.66 -32.72 3.04
CA LEU A 445 -4.68 -34.12 3.45
C LEU A 445 -3.79 -34.99 2.56
N LEU A 446 -3.87 -34.82 1.23
CA LEU A 446 -3.06 -35.57 0.28
C LEU A 446 -1.56 -35.33 0.49
N THR A 447 -1.15 -34.08 0.67
CA THR A 447 0.26 -33.71 0.92
C THR A 447 0.78 -34.32 2.23
N ARG A 448 -0.04 -34.36 3.30
CA ARG A 448 0.33 -35.00 4.58
C ARG A 448 0.51 -36.51 4.43
N THR A 449 -0.38 -37.17 3.70
CA THR A 449 -0.29 -38.61 3.46
C THR A 449 0.97 -38.97 2.66
N GLN A 450 1.33 -38.17 1.65
CA GLN A 450 2.57 -38.36 0.89
C GLN A 450 3.83 -38.20 1.77
N LEU A 451 3.91 -37.14 2.58
CA LEU A 451 5.02 -36.93 3.52
C LEU A 451 5.17 -38.08 4.53
N ASN A 452 4.06 -38.61 5.03
CA ASN A 452 4.07 -39.74 5.96
C ASN A 452 4.48 -41.06 5.28
N ALA A 453 4.24 -41.22 3.98
CA ALA A 453 4.67 -42.40 3.21
C ALA A 453 6.17 -42.35 2.84
N GLU A 454 6.74 -41.15 2.71
CA GLU A 454 8.16 -40.93 2.38
C GLU A 454 9.09 -40.93 3.61
N THR A 455 8.53 -40.97 4.83
CA THR A 455 9.31 -41.11 6.08
C THR A 455 9.20 -42.56 6.57
N PRO A 456 10.06 -43.51 6.14
CA PRO A 456 10.05 -44.84 6.73
C PRO A 456 10.43 -44.72 8.21
N VAL A 457 9.57 -45.23 9.08
CA VAL A 457 9.86 -45.45 10.50
C VAL A 457 11.11 -46.30 10.56
N SER A 458 12.25 -45.72 10.96
CA SER A 458 13.43 -46.51 11.30
C SER A 458 13.09 -47.31 12.55
N ALA A 459 12.79 -48.60 12.36
CA ALA A 459 12.69 -49.60 13.41
C ALA A 459 14.10 -50.06 13.83
#